data_AF-A0A812KDN4-F1
#
_entry.id   AF-A0A812KDN4-F1
#
_cell.length_a   1.000
_cell.length_b   1.000
_cell.length_c   1.000
_cell.angle_alpha   90.00
_cell.angle_beta   90.00
_cell.angle_gamma   90.00
#
_symmetry.space_group_name_H-M   'P 1'
#
loop_
_entity.id
_entity.type
_entity.pdbx_description
1 polymer ?
#
loop_
_entity_poly.entity_id
_entity_poly.type
_entity_poly.pdbx_seq_one_letter_code
_entity_poly.pdbx_strand_id
1 'polypeptide(L)'
;NKMTKEEFVKNNRGINDHQDLPREYLEGLYDGVLHSPISLQEDQEARNRQESQAARDSTQKYELFVKETESMVQKTKAAMQSRRKSSAYVVAQSVEHVKPLFEVACWPYLATLAVLL
;
A
#
# COMPACT_ATOMS: atom_id res chain seq x y z
N ASN A 1 27.78 2.30 5.91
CA ASN A 1 27.94 2.93 7.24
C ASN A 1 26.62 3.50 7.70
N LYS A 2 26.16 3.11 8.88
CA LYS A 2 25.04 3.76 9.57
C LYS A 2 25.63 4.82 10.51
N MET A 3 25.00 5.99 10.58
CA MET A 3 25.40 7.07 11.48
C MET A 3 25.27 6.58 12.93
N THR A 4 26.24 6.91 13.79
CA THR A 4 26.12 6.61 15.24
C THR A 4 25.31 7.67 15.97
N LYS A 5 24.88 7.37 17.20
CA LYS A 5 24.14 8.32 18.03
C LYS A 5 24.98 9.59 18.31
N GLU A 6 26.28 9.41 18.56
CA GLU A 6 27.22 10.50 18.80
C GLU A 6 27.44 11.35 17.55
N GLU A 7 27.53 10.70 16.38
CA GLU A 7 27.61 11.39 15.09
C GLU A 7 26.33 12.19 14.81
N PHE A 8 25.16 11.63 15.14
CA PHE A 8 23.88 12.32 14.99
C PHE A 8 23.81 13.59 15.85
N VAL A 9 24.24 13.53 17.11
CA VAL A 9 24.32 14.72 17.99
C VAL A 9 25.31 15.74 17.44
N LYS A 10 26.47 15.29 16.94
CA LYS A 10 27.49 16.19 16.36
C LYS A 10 27.00 16.88 15.10
N ASN A 11 26.28 16.17 14.24
CA ASN A 11 25.78 16.70 12.96
C ASN A 11 24.67 17.75 13.13
N ASN A 12 23.96 17.75 14.25
CA ASN A 12 22.85 18.67 14.54
C ASN A 12 23.23 19.84 15.46
N ARG A 13 24.53 20.13 15.65
CA ARG A 13 24.97 21.30 16.41
C ARG A 13 24.63 22.61 15.69
N GLY A 14 24.22 23.62 16.44
CA GLY A 14 23.88 24.96 15.94
C GLY A 14 22.56 25.04 15.15
N ILE A 15 21.76 23.97 15.12
CA ILE A 15 20.52 23.90 14.34
C ILE A 15 19.38 24.75 14.92
N ASN A 16 19.51 25.20 16.17
CA ASN A 16 18.51 26.01 16.88
C ASN A 16 18.97 27.47 16.98
N ASP A 17 18.89 28.23 15.88
CA ASP A 17 19.33 29.64 15.82
C ASP A 17 20.78 29.85 16.31
N HIS A 18 21.71 29.06 15.78
CA HIS A 18 23.12 28.99 16.21
C HIS A 18 23.35 28.42 17.61
N GLN A 19 22.30 27.90 18.26
CA GLN A 19 22.39 27.17 19.52
C GLN A 19 22.24 25.66 19.30
N ASP A 20 22.70 24.89 20.28
CA ASP A 20 22.56 23.44 20.31
C ASP A 20 21.22 23.04 20.96
N LEU A 21 20.58 22.01 20.41
CA LEU A 21 19.46 21.35 21.05
C LEU A 21 19.95 20.50 22.25
N PRO A 22 19.12 20.29 23.29
CA PRO A 22 19.46 19.37 24.38
C PRO A 22 19.86 17.99 23.86
N ARG A 23 20.94 17.43 24.43
CA ARG A 23 21.48 16.14 23.99
C ARG A 23 20.44 15.03 24.13
N GLU A 24 19.75 15.00 25.26
CA GLU A 24 18.76 13.98 25.60
C GLU A 24 17.60 13.98 24.59
N TYR A 25 17.24 15.15 24.06
CA TYR A 25 16.22 15.29 23.03
C TYR A 25 16.66 14.65 21.71
N LEU A 26 17.89 14.93 21.26
CA LEU A 26 18.45 14.35 20.03
C LEU A 26 18.67 12.83 20.15
N GLU A 27 19.12 12.37 21.32
CA GLU A 27 19.28 10.94 21.59
C GLU A 27 17.94 10.22 21.61
N GLY A 28 16.91 10.81 22.22
CA GLY A 28 15.56 10.28 22.22
C GLY A 28 14.95 10.20 20.82
N LEU A 29 15.19 11.20 19.96
CA LEU A 29 14.77 11.16 18.56
C LEU A 29 15.49 10.06 17.78
N TYR A 30 16.80 9.91 17.98
CA TYR A 30 17.59 8.86 17.32
C TYR A 30 17.08 7.46 17.71
N ASP A 31 16.85 7.23 19.00
CA ASP A 31 16.31 5.95 19.48
C ASP A 31 14.87 5.74 19.00
N GLY A 32 14.06 6.80 18.89
CA GLY A 32 12.71 6.74 18.33
C GLY A 32 12.69 6.27 16.88
N VAL A 33 13.61 6.77 16.05
CA VAL A 33 13.73 6.34 14.64
C VAL A 33 14.26 4.90 14.54
N LEU A 34 15.14 4.48 15.44
CA LEU A 34 15.59 3.08 15.49
C LEU A 34 14.47 2.12 15.90
N HIS A 35 13.64 2.54 16.86
CA HIS A 35 12.52 1.73 17.36
C HIS A 35 11.35 1.68 16.35
N SER A 36 11.04 2.81 15.72
CA SER A 36 10.00 2.93 14.71
C SER A 36 10.58 3.51 13.42
N PRO A 37 11.19 2.67 12.56
CA PRO A 37 11.72 3.12 11.28
C PRO A 37 10.63 3.75 10.43
N ILE A 38 10.95 4.90 9.83
CA ILE A 38 10.10 5.50 8.82
C ILE A 38 10.16 4.59 7.59
N SER A 39 9.02 4.01 7.22
CA SER A 39 8.90 3.15 6.05
C SER A 39 7.97 3.78 5.04
N LEU A 40 8.43 3.95 3.80
CA LEU A 40 7.56 4.32 2.70
C LEU A 40 6.83 3.09 2.16
N GLN A 41 5.69 3.30 1.51
CA GLN A 41 4.97 2.23 0.83
C GLN A 41 5.85 1.62 -0.28
N GLU A 42 6.58 2.45 -1.01
CA GLU A 42 7.51 2.03 -2.07
C GLU A 42 8.63 1.13 -1.52
N ASP A 43 9.19 1.45 -0.35
CA ASP A 43 10.21 0.63 0.31
C ASP A 43 9.67 -0.72 0.77
N GLN A 44 8.39 -0.77 1.15
CA GLN A 44 7.72 -2.02 1.51
C GLN A 44 7.47 -2.87 0.26
N GLU A 45 7.04 -2.26 -0.85
CA GLU A 45 6.84 -2.97 -2.12
C GLU A 45 8.16 -3.48 -2.72
N ALA A 46 9.24 -2.72 -2.58
CA ALA A 46 10.58 -3.15 -2.98
C ALA A 46 11.06 -4.34 -2.15
N ARG A 47 10.86 -4.31 -0.82
CA ARG A 47 11.17 -5.46 0.06
C ARG A 47 10.36 -6.70 -0.28
N ASN A 48 9.05 -6.55 -0.51
CA ASN A 48 8.20 -7.68 -0.90
C ASN A 48 8.63 -8.28 -2.24
N ARG A 49 9.03 -7.45 -3.23
CA ARG A 49 9.57 -7.92 -4.51
C ARG A 49 10.91 -8.65 -4.35
N GLN A 50 11.75 -8.18 -3.44
CA GLN A 50 13.02 -8.84 -3.16
C GLN A 50 12.80 -10.18 -2.45
N GLU A 51 11.82 -10.26 -1.55
CA GLU A 51 11.43 -11.48 -0.85
C GLU A 51 10.89 -12.53 -1.84
N SER A 52 10.03 -12.14 -2.78
CA SER A 52 9.52 -13.04 -3.83
C SER A 52 10.61 -13.53 -4.78
N GLN A 53 11.61 -12.71 -5.08
CA GLN A 53 12.78 -13.10 -5.87
C GLN A 53 13.76 -14.01 -5.10
N ALA A 54 13.87 -13.83 -3.79
CA ALA A 54 14.77 -14.62 -2.94
C ALA A 54 14.21 -16.00 -2.57
N ALA A 55 12.91 -16.24 -2.79
CA ALA A 55 12.28 -17.52 -2.51
C ALA A 55 12.87 -18.66 -3.36
N ARG A 56 13.42 -19.68 -2.69
CA ARG A 56 14.08 -20.83 -3.35
C ARG A 56 13.19 -22.06 -3.40
N ASP A 57 12.31 -22.23 -2.42
CA ASP A 57 11.41 -23.38 -2.29
C ASP A 57 10.06 -23.15 -3.01
N SER A 58 9.46 -24.21 -3.55
CA SER A 58 8.18 -24.12 -4.27
C SER A 58 7.02 -23.74 -3.35
N THR A 59 7.04 -24.22 -2.10
CA THR A 59 6.01 -23.92 -1.08
C THR A 59 6.05 -22.43 -0.72
N GLN A 60 7.26 -21.90 -0.46
CA GLN A 60 7.45 -20.49 -0.13
C GLN A 60 7.02 -19.57 -1.29
N LYS A 61 7.33 -19.95 -2.53
CA LYS A 61 6.86 -19.21 -3.71
C LYS A 61 5.34 -19.16 -3.80
N TYR A 62 4.67 -20.28 -3.51
CA TYR A 62 3.20 -20.34 -3.50
C TYR A 62 2.60 -19.46 -2.41
N GLU A 63 3.13 -19.52 -1.19
CA GLU A 63 2.67 -18.67 -0.08
C GLU A 63 2.82 -17.17 -0.38
N LEU A 64 3.96 -16.77 -0.94
CA LEU A 64 4.21 -15.38 -1.34
C LEU A 64 3.26 -14.94 -2.46
N PHE A 65 2.96 -15.81 -3.41
CA PHE A 65 1.97 -15.55 -4.46
C PHE A 65 0.56 -15.34 -3.87
N VAL A 66 0.13 -16.22 -2.96
CA VAL A 66 -1.17 -16.08 -2.28
C VAL A 66 -1.25 -14.73 -1.56
N LYS A 67 -0.23 -14.39 -0.77
CA LYS A 67 -0.15 -13.10 -0.06
C LYS A 67 -0.20 -11.90 -1.01
N GLU A 68 0.49 -11.97 -2.15
CA GLU A 68 0.47 -10.91 -3.16
C GLU A 68 -0.93 -10.73 -3.76
N THR A 69 -1.58 -11.83 -4.15
CA THR A 69 -2.95 -11.78 -4.70
C THR A 69 -3.98 -11.28 -3.69
N GLU A 70 -3.88 -11.67 -2.42
CA GLU A 70 -4.74 -11.16 -1.34
C GLU A 70 -4.58 -9.64 -1.17
N SER A 71 -3.35 -9.16 -1.16
CA SER A 71 -3.07 -7.71 -1.04
C SER A 71 -3.64 -6.92 -2.22
N MET A 72 -3.60 -7.48 -3.44
CA MET A 72 -4.17 -6.88 -4.64
C MET A 72 -5.70 -6.81 -4.57
N VAL A 73 -6.35 -7.90 -4.13
CA VAL A 73 -7.80 -7.94 -3.93
C VAL A 73 -8.23 -6.90 -2.89
N GLN A 74 -7.50 -6.78 -1.78
CA GLN A 74 -7.79 -5.78 -0.75
C GLN A 74 -7.61 -4.34 -1.26
N LYS A 75 -6.49 -4.04 -1.94
CA LYS A 75 -6.24 -2.72 -2.55
C LYS A 75 -7.34 -2.37 -3.56
N THR A 76 -7.71 -3.31 -4.43
CA THR A 76 -8.78 -3.13 -5.43
C THR A 76 -10.13 -2.89 -4.76
N LYS A 77 -10.47 -3.68 -3.72
CA LYS A 77 -11.71 -3.52 -2.94
C LYS A 77 -11.78 -2.14 -2.30
N ALA A 78 -10.70 -1.67 -1.68
CA ALA A 78 -10.64 -0.33 -1.08
C ALA A 78 -10.85 0.77 -2.13
N ALA A 79 -10.21 0.66 -3.30
CA ALA A 79 -10.37 1.61 -4.40
C ALA A 79 -11.79 1.60 -5.00
N MET A 80 -12.43 0.43 -5.10
CA MET A 80 -13.82 0.33 -5.55
C MET A 80 -14.79 0.90 -4.52
N GLN A 81 -14.53 0.68 -3.23
CA GLN A 81 -15.37 1.19 -2.14
C GLN A 81 -15.29 2.72 -2.01
N SER A 82 -14.09 3.30 -2.10
CA SER A 82 -13.91 4.75 -2.05
C SER A 82 -14.53 5.46 -3.26
N ARG A 83 -14.68 4.75 -4.39
CA ARG A 83 -15.33 5.25 -5.61
C ARG A 83 -16.84 5.02 -5.64
N ARG A 84 -17.48 4.54 -4.57
CA ARG A 84 -18.95 4.43 -4.47
C ARG A 84 -19.58 5.82 -4.40
N LYS A 85 -19.74 6.47 -5.56
CA LYS A 85 -20.73 7.53 -5.72
C LYS A 85 -22.10 6.84 -5.72
N SER A 86 -22.99 7.23 -4.81
CA SER A 86 -24.40 6.90 -4.93
C SER A 86 -24.92 7.59 -6.19
N SER A 87 -24.82 6.92 -7.34
CA SER A 87 -25.53 7.37 -8.52
C SER A 87 -27.01 7.27 -8.20
N ALA A 88 -27.74 8.37 -8.35
CA ALA A 88 -29.19 8.30 -8.40
C ALA A 88 -29.58 7.26 -9.45
N TYR A 89 -30.60 6.46 -9.15
CA TYR A 89 -31.17 5.56 -10.15
C TYR A 89 -31.72 6.42 -11.30
N VAL A 90 -31.24 6.17 -12.52
CA VAL A 90 -31.70 6.86 -13.72
C VAL A 90 -32.30 5.81 -14.66
N VAL A 91 -33.53 6.05 -15.10
CA VAL A 91 -34.16 5.26 -16.16
C VAL A 91 -33.53 5.64 -17.49
N ALA A 92 -32.92 4.68 -18.18
CA ALA A 92 -32.36 4.92 -19.51
C ALA A 92 -33.47 5.21 -20.51
N GLN A 93 -33.42 6.38 -21.16
CA GLN A 93 -34.39 6.79 -22.19
C GLN A 93 -33.93 6.50 -23.62
N SER A 94 -32.67 6.09 -23.82
CA SER A 94 -32.07 5.83 -25.13
C SER A 94 -31.35 4.49 -25.14
N VAL A 95 -31.55 3.74 -26.24
CA VAL A 95 -30.98 2.41 -26.48
C VAL A 95 -29.44 2.45 -26.57
N GLU A 96 -28.87 3.57 -27.04
CA GLU A 96 -27.41 3.73 -27.19
C GLU A 96 -26.67 3.65 -25.85
N HIS A 97 -27.29 4.13 -24.77
CA HIS A 97 -26.67 4.15 -23.44
C HIS A 97 -26.76 2.80 -22.71
N VAL A 98 -27.66 1.91 -23.13
CA VAL A 98 -27.90 0.60 -22.49
C VAL A 98 -27.17 -0.54 -23.19
N LYS A 99 -26.83 -0.40 -24.48
CA LYS A 99 -26.06 -1.42 -25.23
C LYS A 99 -24.78 -1.88 -24.54
N PRO A 100 -23.92 -0.99 -24.00
CA PRO A 100 -22.70 -1.42 -23.31
C PRO A 100 -22.99 -2.29 -22.07
N LEU A 101 -24.13 -2.07 -21.40
CA LEU A 101 -24.56 -2.87 -20.25
C LEU A 101 -24.87 -4.32 -20.66
N PHE A 102 -25.50 -4.52 -21.83
CA PHE A 102 -25.89 -5.82 -22.34
C PHE A 102 -24.78 -6.55 -23.10
N GLU A 103 -23.88 -5.85 -23.78
CA GLU A 103 -22.83 -6.51 -24.56
C GLU A 103 -21.57 -6.80 -23.74
N VAL A 104 -21.22 -5.90 -22.81
CA VAL A 104 -19.95 -5.97 -22.07
C VAL A 104 -20.16 -6.37 -20.62
N ALA A 105 -21.14 -5.78 -19.93
CA ALA A 105 -21.33 -6.02 -18.50
C ALA A 105 -22.16 -7.29 -18.22
N CYS A 106 -22.99 -7.77 -19.14
CA CYS A 106 -23.91 -8.88 -18.86
C CYS A 106 -23.20 -10.20 -18.52
N TRP A 107 -22.12 -10.53 -19.24
CA TRP A 107 -21.36 -11.77 -19.06
C TRP A 107 -20.68 -11.87 -17.69
N PRO A 108 -19.94 -10.86 -17.21
CA PRO A 108 -19.36 -10.92 -15.87
C PRO A 108 -20.42 -10.96 -14.75
N TYR A 109 -21.55 -10.26 -14.89
CA TYR A 109 -22.65 -10.39 -13.92
C TYR A 109 -23.25 -11.79 -13.92
N LEU A 110 -23.50 -12.38 -15.10
CA LEU A 110 -24.04 -13.73 -15.21
C LEU A 110 -23.07 -14.78 -14.66
N ALA A 111 -21.77 -14.64 -14.94
CA ALA A 111 -20.74 -15.54 -14.41
C ALA A 111 -20.64 -15.50 -12.88
N THR A 112 -20.75 -14.31 -12.27
CA THR A 112 -20.72 -14.19 -10.80
C THR A 112 -21.97 -14.79 -10.15
N LEU A 113 -23.15 -14.58 -10.73
CA LEU A 113 -24.40 -15.18 -10.24
C LEU A 113 -24.41 -16.70 -10.40
N ALA A 114 -23.82 -17.24 -11.48
CA ALA A 114 -23.74 -18.68 -11.73
C ALA A 114 -22.80 -19.42 -10.76
N VAL A 115 -21.85 -18.73 -10.12
CA VAL A 115 -20.96 -19.33 -9.09
C VAL A 115 -21.59 -19.24 -7.69
N LEU A 116 -22.55 -18.34 -7.50
CA LEU A 116 -23.25 -18.12 -6.23
C LEU A 116 -24.56 -18.93 -6.10
N LEU A 117 -25.08 -19.47 -7.20
CA LEU A 117 -26.25 -20.37 -7.27
C LEU A 117 -25.80 -21.82 -7.44
#